data_AF-A0A969YUF0-F1
#
_entry.id   AF-A0A969YUF0-F1
#
_cell.length_a   1.000
_cell.length_b   1.000
_cell.length_c   1.000
_cell.angle_alpha   90.00
_cell.angle_beta   90.00
_cell.angle_gamma   90.00
#
_symmetry.space_group_name_H-M   'P 1'
#
loop_
_entity.id
_entity.type
_entity.pdbx_description
1 polymer ?
#
loop_
_entity_poly.entity_id
_entity_poly.type
_entity_poly.pdbx_seq_one_letter_code
_entity_poly.pdbx_strand_id
1 'polypeptide(L)'
;MTLAVLSIYTNMFAASYGDWFNQPVIYRGTVESIHDKKENILLTVKNGDEEITVLADETILKNIREKDLIEVAYLPGKNQVFRCTLLTRQAEGNI
;
A
#
# COMPACT_ATOMS: atom_id res chain seq x y z
N MET A 1 -29.61 -31.43 2.06
CA MET A 1 -29.96 -30.01 1.88
C MET A 1 -28.93 -29.02 2.45
N THR A 2 -27.97 -29.43 3.27
CA THR A 2 -26.98 -28.53 3.88
C THR A 2 -25.86 -28.08 2.92
N LEU A 3 -25.44 -28.94 1.98
CA LEU A 3 -24.38 -28.63 1.00
C LEU A 3 -24.75 -27.53 -0.01
N ALA A 4 -26.01 -27.50 -0.45
CA ALA A 4 -26.47 -26.49 -1.41
C ALA A 4 -26.51 -25.09 -0.77
N VAL A 5 -27.00 -25.01 0.47
CA VAL A 5 -27.03 -23.77 1.25
C VAL A 5 -25.61 -23.28 1.52
N LEU A 6 -24.70 -24.19 1.92
CA LEU A 6 -23.29 -23.86 2.13
C LEU A 6 -22.65 -23.27 0.87
N SER A 7 -22.89 -23.87 -0.31
CA SER A 7 -22.34 -23.38 -1.58
C SER A 7 -22.85 -21.98 -1.96
N ILE A 8 -24.10 -21.64 -1.63
CA ILE A 8 -24.65 -20.30 -1.87
C ILE A 8 -23.95 -19.28 -0.97
N TYR A 9 -23.78 -19.58 0.31
CA TYR A 9 -23.08 -18.69 1.24
C TYR A 9 -21.61 -18.52 0.89
N THR A 10 -20.92 -19.59 0.48
CA THR A 10 -19.51 -19.49 0.03
C THR A 10 -19.38 -18.60 -1.21
N ASN A 11 -20.29 -18.72 -2.18
CA ASN A 11 -20.29 -17.87 -3.36
C ASN A 11 -20.59 -16.40 -3.03
N MET A 12 -21.60 -16.13 -2.18
CA MET A 12 -21.89 -14.77 -1.73
C MET A 12 -20.72 -14.17 -0.95
N PHE A 13 -20.06 -14.97 -0.09
CA PHE A 13 -18.89 -14.52 0.65
C PHE A 13 -17.72 -14.22 -0.27
N ALA A 14 -17.41 -15.09 -1.23
CA ALA A 14 -16.34 -14.87 -2.20
C ALA A 14 -16.61 -13.65 -3.10
N ALA A 15 -17.87 -13.43 -3.50
CA ALA A 15 -18.26 -12.26 -4.28
C ALA A 15 -18.19 -10.96 -3.48
N SER A 16 -18.56 -11.00 -2.19
CA SER A 16 -18.61 -9.82 -1.33
C SER A 16 -17.28 -9.47 -0.65
N TYR A 17 -16.42 -10.47 -0.42
CA TYR A 17 -15.16 -10.35 0.31
C TYR A 17 -13.99 -10.95 -0.46
N GLY A 18 -14.05 -11.01 -1.80
CA GLY A 18 -12.92 -11.50 -2.61
C GLY A 18 -11.60 -10.80 -2.29
N ASP A 19 -11.67 -9.53 -1.89
CA ASP A 19 -10.53 -8.73 -1.45
C ASP A 19 -9.84 -9.24 -0.17
N TRP A 20 -10.53 -10.02 0.68
CA TRP A 20 -9.92 -10.62 1.88
C TRP A 20 -8.85 -11.67 1.54
N PHE A 21 -8.89 -12.24 0.32
CA PHE A 21 -7.87 -13.17 -0.13
C PHE A 21 -6.60 -12.47 -0.63
N ASN A 22 -6.65 -11.14 -0.84
CA ASN A 22 -5.46 -10.39 -1.22
C ASN A 22 -4.55 -10.23 -0.01
N GLN A 23 -3.45 -11.00 0.00
CA GLN A 23 -2.44 -10.85 1.03
C GLN A 23 -1.74 -9.49 0.91
N PRO A 24 -1.46 -8.84 2.03
CA PRO A 24 -0.68 -7.61 2.02
C PRO A 24 0.74 -7.90 1.54
N VAL A 25 1.23 -7.04 0.65
CA VAL A 25 2.61 -7.07 0.16
C VAL A 25 3.41 -6.01 0.88
N ILE A 26 4.63 -6.35 1.27
CA ILE A 26 5.58 -5.42 1.86
C ILE A 26 6.57 -5.03 0.78
N TYR A 27 6.72 -3.73 0.56
CA TYR A 27 7.69 -3.16 -0.35
C TYR A 27 8.56 -2.16 0.39
N ARG A 28 9.86 -2.20 0.15
CA ARG A 28 10.82 -1.30 0.77
C ARG A 28 11.53 -0.52 -0.32
N GLY A 29 11.59 0.80 -0.16
CA GLY A 29 12.28 1.65 -1.11
C GLY A 29 12.30 3.11 -0.69
N THR A 30 12.86 3.93 -1.55
CA THR A 30 12.99 5.37 -1.36
C THR A 30 11.79 6.07 -1.98
N VAL A 31 11.24 7.05 -1.29
CA VAL A 31 10.17 7.89 -1.83
C VAL A 31 10.70 8.76 -2.97
N GLU A 32 10.17 8.58 -4.16
CA GLU A 32 10.55 9.37 -5.33
C GLU A 32 9.67 10.60 -5.50
N SER A 33 8.35 10.44 -5.34
CA SER A 33 7.39 11.55 -5.43
C SER A 33 6.16 11.30 -4.57
N ILE A 34 5.57 12.40 -4.11
CA ILE A 34 4.31 12.43 -3.37
C ILE A 34 3.37 13.38 -4.09
N HIS A 35 2.26 12.86 -4.64
CA HIS A 35 1.28 13.67 -5.38
C HIS A 35 -0.07 13.64 -4.69
N ASP A 36 -0.54 14.80 -4.23
CA ASP A 36 -1.81 14.93 -3.55
C ASP A 36 -2.97 14.95 -4.55
N LYS A 37 -3.89 13.97 -4.46
CA LYS A 37 -5.04 13.84 -5.36
C LYS A 37 -6.34 13.85 -4.54
N LYS A 38 -6.77 15.05 -4.11
CA LYS A 38 -8.05 15.38 -3.45
C LYS A 38 -8.45 14.53 -2.23
N GLU A 39 -8.71 13.24 -2.44
CA GLU A 39 -9.13 12.28 -1.41
C GLU A 39 -8.04 11.26 -1.08
N ASN A 40 -7.04 11.07 -1.96
CA ASN A 40 -5.95 10.12 -1.76
C ASN A 40 -4.62 10.73 -2.22
N ILE A 41 -3.54 10.37 -1.56
CA ILE A 41 -2.19 10.76 -1.98
C ILE A 41 -1.57 9.61 -2.77
N LEU A 42 -1.04 9.91 -3.95
CA LEU A 42 -0.23 9.00 -4.74
C LEU A 42 1.20 9.05 -4.24
N LEU A 43 1.69 7.92 -3.75
CA LEU A 43 3.05 7.72 -3.29
C LEU A 43 3.80 6.85 -4.29
N THR A 44 4.92 7.35 -4.79
CA THR A 44 5.81 6.60 -5.66
C THR A 44 7.05 6.18 -4.88
N VAL A 45 7.33 4.88 -4.86
CA VAL A 45 8.44 4.29 -4.10
C VAL A 45 9.32 3.48 -5.04
N LYS A 46 10.62 3.80 -5.03
CA LYS A 46 11.63 3.19 -5.89
C LYS A 46 12.64 2.37 -5.11
N ASN A 47 12.95 1.18 -5.59
CA ASN A 47 13.97 0.30 -5.04
C ASN A 47 14.86 -0.23 -6.16
N GLY A 48 16.00 0.45 -6.39
CA GLY A 48 16.86 0.14 -7.55
C GLY A 48 16.13 0.43 -8.87
N ASP A 49 15.93 -0.63 -9.67
CA ASP A 49 15.22 -0.58 -10.96
C ASP A 49 13.71 -0.83 -10.83
N GLU A 50 13.24 -1.23 -9.65
CA GLU A 50 11.81 -1.44 -9.39
C GLU A 50 11.16 -0.15 -8.87
N GLU A 51 9.97 0.17 -9.37
CA GLU A 51 9.18 1.33 -8.98
C GLU A 51 7.73 0.90 -8.78
N ILE A 52 7.11 1.33 -7.68
CA ILE A 52 5.69 1.13 -7.43
C ILE A 52 5.01 2.46 -7.16
N THR A 53 3.76 2.58 -7.63
CA THR A 53 2.88 3.70 -7.31
C THR A 53 1.68 3.19 -6.52
N VAL A 54 1.47 3.73 -5.33
CA VAL A 54 0.43 3.29 -4.40
C VAL A 54 -0.36 4.49 -3.86
N LEU A 55 -1.63 4.27 -3.55
CA LEU A 55 -2.53 5.23 -2.94
C LEU A 55 -2.41 5.15 -1.42
N ALA A 56 -2.21 6.27 -0.75
CA ALA A 56 -2.12 6.36 0.69
C ALA A 56 -2.97 7.52 1.22
N ASP A 57 -3.50 7.34 2.42
CA ASP A 57 -4.14 8.42 3.16
C ASP A 57 -3.09 9.41 3.70
N GLU A 58 -3.48 10.69 3.80
CA GLU A 58 -2.64 11.74 4.38
C GLU A 58 -2.16 11.40 5.80
N THR A 59 -3.01 10.72 6.58
CA THR A 59 -2.68 10.30 7.94
C THR A 59 -1.51 9.32 7.99
N ILE A 60 -1.38 8.46 6.97
CA ILE A 60 -0.30 7.47 6.86
C ILE A 60 1.00 8.14 6.41
N LEU A 61 0.90 9.18 5.58
CA LEU A 61 2.05 9.90 5.01
C LEU A 61 2.51 11.13 5.80
N LYS A 62 1.82 11.49 6.89
CA LYS A 62 2.05 12.72 7.65
C LYS A 62 3.51 13.04 8.01
N ASN A 63 4.35 12.02 8.16
CA ASN A 63 5.77 12.16 8.54
C ASN A 63 6.77 11.74 7.46
N ILE A 64 6.29 11.34 6.28
CA ILE A 64 7.11 10.85 5.18
C ILE A 64 7.44 11.99 4.23
N ARG A 65 8.69 12.09 3.77
CA ARG A 65 9.13 13.06 2.77
C ARG A 65 9.73 12.35 1.56
N GLU A 66 9.85 13.09 0.47
CA GLU A 66 10.66 12.66 -0.67
C GLU A 66 12.08 12.34 -0.22
N LYS A 67 12.68 11.31 -0.84
CA LYS A 67 13.99 10.73 -0.52
C LYS A 67 14.09 9.99 0.80
N ASP A 68 13.01 9.87 1.58
CA ASP A 68 13.02 9.01 2.77
C ASP A 68 13.02 7.53 2.37
N LEU A 69 13.78 6.72 3.12
CA LEU A 69 13.72 5.27 2.98
C LEU A 69 12.59 4.74 3.85
N ILE A 70 11.61 4.12 3.20
CA ILE A 70 10.38 3.66 3.85
C ILE A 70 10.12 2.19 3.53
N GLU A 71 9.36 1.57 4.42
CA GLU A 71 8.72 0.29 4.21
C GLU A 71 7.21 0.50 4.14
N VAL A 72 6.63 0.10 3.02
CA VAL A 72 5.22 0.27 2.72
C VAL A 72 4.57 -1.09 2.63
N ALA A 73 3.53 -1.28 3.43
CA ALA A 73 2.65 -2.43 3.30
C ALA A 73 1.38 -1.99 2.58
N TYR A 74 1.12 -2.62 1.43
CA TYR A 74 0.00 -2.28 0.55
C TYR A 74 -0.77 -3.52 0.10
N LEU A 75 -2.03 -3.31 -0.26
CA LEU A 75 -2.88 -4.35 -0.85
C LEU A 75 -2.75 -4.30 -2.38
N PRO A 76 -2.21 -5.34 -3.03
CA PRO A 76 -1.97 -5.32 -4.47
C PRO A 76 -3.26 -5.22 -5.30
N GLY A 77 -4.38 -5.76 -4.79
CA GLY A 77 -5.67 -5.66 -5.49
C GLY A 77 -6.22 -4.24 -5.60
N LYS A 78 -5.80 -3.31 -4.73
CA LYS A 78 -6.28 -1.91 -4.69
C LYS A 78 -5.17 -0.89 -4.85
N ASN A 79 -3.92 -1.33 -4.89
CA ASN A 79 -2.72 -0.49 -4.76
C ASN A 79 -2.84 0.50 -3.59
N GLN A 80 -3.46 0.09 -2.48
CA GLN A 80 -3.71 0.95 -1.34
C GLN A 80 -2.78 0.60 -0.18
N VAL A 81 -2.09 1.61 0.34
CA VAL A 81 -1.24 1.54 1.52
C VAL A 81 -2.12 1.49 2.76
N PHE A 82 -1.85 0.53 3.64
CA PHE A 82 -2.50 0.46 4.95
C PHE A 82 -1.50 0.69 6.10
N ARG A 83 -0.20 0.56 5.83
CA ARG A 83 0.85 0.86 6.80
C ARG A 83 2.11 1.36 6.09
N CYS A 84 2.67 2.44 6.62
CA CYS A 84 3.96 2.96 6.19
C CYS A 84 4.86 3.09 7.43
N THR A 85 6.09 2.60 7.33
CA THR A 85 7.09 2.68 8.38
C THR A 85 8.33 3.39 7.84
N LEU A 86 8.71 4.50 8.49
CA LEU A 86 9.96 5.20 8.17
C LEU A 86 11.14 4.38 8.69
N LEU A 87 12.03 3.94 7.81
CA LEU A 87 13.22 3.18 8.20
C LEU A 87 14.42 4.09 8.42
N THR A 88 14.65 5.02 7.50
CA THR A 88 15.77 5.95 7.58
C THR A 88 15.37 7.25 6.90
N ARG A 89 15.53 8.35 7.64
CA ARG A 89 15.53 9.67 7.03
C ARG A 89 16.87 9.79 6.32
N GLN A 90 16.88 10.01 5.00
CA GLN A 90 18.11 10.49 4.37
C GLN A 90 18.38 11.87 4.99
N ALA A 91 19.26 11.89 5.99
CA ALA A 91 19.88 13.12 6.42
C ALA A 91 20.50 13.72 5.16
N GLU A 92 20.16 14.98 4.87
CA GLU A 92 20.83 15.76 3.84
C GLU A 92 22.33 15.59 4.04
N GLY A 93 22.94 14.76 3.20
CA GLY A 93 24.36 14.46 3.21
C GLY A 93 25.09 15.70 2.76
N ASN A 94 25.36 16.57 3.72
CA ASN A 94 26.26 17.70 3.60
C ASN A 94 27.69 17.16 3.68
N ILE A 95 28.35 16.92 2.54
CA ILE A 95 29.80 16.91 2.37
C ILE A 95 30.14 17.41 0.97
#